data_AF-A0A7K3B9I2-F1
#
_entry.id   AF-A0A7K3B9I2-F1
#
_cell.length_a   1.000
_cell.length_b   1.000
_cell.length_c   1.000
_cell.angle_alpha   90.00
_cell.angle_beta   90.00
_cell.angle_gamma   90.00
#
_symmetry.space_group_name_H-M   'P 1'
#
loop_
_entity.id
_entity.type
_entity.pdbx_description
1 polymer ?
#
loop_
_entity_poly.entity_id
_entity_poly.type
_entity_poly.pdbx_seq_one_letter_code
_entity_poly.pdbx_strand_id
1 'polypeptide(L)'
;MDYSHAPVLEALAAYQATGQTPFTPPGHKQGRGTDKRVLEALGESVFRCDILATSGLDDRTSSHGALEEAQALMADAVGPSTR
;
A
#
# COMPACT_ATOMS: atom_id res chain seq x y z
N MET A 1 4.05 14.50 -16.14
CA MET A 1 3.16 13.38 -15.74
C MET A 1 1.92 13.95 -15.04
N ASP A 2 0.94 13.12 -14.65
CA ASP A 2 -0.19 13.56 -13.80
C ASP A 2 0.12 13.28 -12.33
N TYR A 3 0.40 14.34 -11.56
CA TYR A 3 0.74 14.23 -10.13
C TYR A 3 -0.47 14.33 -9.20
N SER A 4 -1.70 14.32 -9.74
CA SER A 4 -2.89 14.16 -8.92
C SER A 4 -3.11 12.71 -8.46
N HIS A 5 -2.44 11.76 -9.12
CA HIS A 5 -2.44 10.35 -8.76
C HIS A 5 -1.44 10.02 -7.66
N ALA A 6 -1.81 9.07 -6.80
CA ALA A 6 -0.95 8.50 -5.77
C ALA A 6 -1.01 6.96 -5.85
N PRO A 7 -0.29 6.32 -6.79
CA PRO A 7 -0.53 4.92 -7.16
C PRO A 7 -0.48 3.93 -5.99
N VAL A 8 0.46 4.09 -5.06
CA VAL A 8 0.56 3.24 -3.86
C VAL A 8 -0.65 3.43 -2.92
N LEU A 9 -1.11 4.67 -2.72
CA LEU A 9 -2.26 4.94 -1.86
C LEU A 9 -3.56 4.44 -2.50
N GLU A 10 -3.71 4.60 -3.80
CA GLU A 10 -4.84 4.10 -4.58
C GLU A 10 -4.90 2.57 -4.54
N ALA A 11 -3.77 1.89 -4.71
CA ALA A 11 -3.68 0.44 -4.59
C ALA A 11 -4.03 -0.07 -3.18
N LEU A 12 -3.54 0.61 -2.13
CA LEU A 12 -3.92 0.29 -0.74
C LEU A 12 -5.44 0.46 -0.50
N ALA A 13 -6.04 1.52 -1.04
CA ALA A 13 -7.47 1.76 -0.92
C ALA A 13 -8.29 0.70 -1.67
N ALA A 14 -7.86 0.35 -2.89
CA ALA A 14 -8.48 -0.70 -3.69
C ALA A 14 -8.42 -2.06 -2.99
N TYR A 15 -7.26 -2.44 -2.45
CA TYR A 15 -7.10 -3.68 -1.70
C TYR A 15 -8.04 -3.73 -0.49
N GLN A 16 -8.11 -2.63 0.29
CA GLN A 16 -9.00 -2.54 1.44
C GLN A 16 -10.48 -2.64 1.07
N ALA A 17 -10.89 -2.08 -0.08
CA ALA A 17 -12.27 -2.14 -0.58
C ALA A 17 -12.72 -3.57 -0.93
N THR A 18 -11.78 -4.50 -1.18
CA THR A 18 -12.13 -5.92 -1.40
C THR A 18 -12.73 -6.59 -0.16
N GLY A 19 -12.45 -6.05 1.04
CA GLY A 19 -12.91 -6.61 2.31
C GLY A 19 -12.32 -7.99 2.65
N GLN A 20 -11.34 -8.47 1.88
CA GLN A 20 -10.75 -9.79 2.07
C GLN A 20 -9.87 -9.82 3.32
N THR A 21 -9.90 -10.94 4.05
CA THR A 21 -8.95 -11.21 5.13
C THR A 21 -7.94 -12.25 4.65
N PRO A 22 -6.70 -11.87 4.33
CA PRO A 22 -5.71 -12.79 3.80
C PRO A 22 -5.24 -13.79 4.86
N PHE A 23 -5.22 -15.08 4.51
CA PHE A 23 -4.62 -16.12 5.37
C PHE A 23 -3.10 -16.20 5.23
N THR A 24 -2.52 -15.41 4.32
CA THR A 24 -1.07 -15.18 4.20
C THR A 24 -0.56 -14.20 5.27
N PRO A 25 0.76 -14.04 5.46
CA PRO A 25 1.30 -12.92 6.24
C PRO A 25 0.76 -11.56 5.77
N PRO A 26 0.78 -10.52 6.63
CA PRO A 26 1.20 -10.55 8.04
C PRO A 26 0.24 -11.27 9.00
N GLY A 27 0.76 -11.67 10.17
CA GLY A 27 0.01 -12.42 11.18
C GLY A 27 -1.08 -11.65 11.92
N HIS A 28 -1.02 -10.31 11.93
CA HIS A 28 -2.02 -9.46 12.58
C HIS A 28 -3.34 -9.34 11.81
N LYS A 29 -3.43 -9.85 10.57
CA LYS A 29 -4.68 -9.93 9.79
C LYS A 29 -5.43 -8.60 9.72
N GLN A 30 -4.71 -7.56 9.27
CA GLN A 30 -5.22 -6.18 9.19
C GLN A 30 -5.68 -5.61 10.55
N GLY A 31 -5.06 -6.04 11.65
CA GLY A 31 -5.32 -5.53 12.99
C GLY A 31 -6.11 -6.49 13.90
N ARG A 32 -6.78 -7.49 13.32
CA ARG A 32 -7.59 -8.48 14.07
C ARG A 32 -6.78 -9.31 15.07
N GLY A 33 -5.52 -9.60 14.75
CA GLY A 33 -4.59 -10.33 15.61
C GLY A 33 -3.73 -9.44 16.50
N THR A 34 -3.98 -8.12 16.51
CA THR A 34 -3.17 -7.16 17.28
C THR A 34 -3.75 -6.96 18.68
N ASP A 35 -2.88 -6.83 19.69
CA ASP A 35 -3.29 -6.42 21.04
C ASP A 35 -3.97 -5.05 21.00
N LYS A 36 -5.08 -4.90 21.73
CA LYS A 36 -5.87 -3.65 21.72
C LYS A 36 -5.06 -2.43 22.11
N ARG A 37 -4.11 -2.55 23.05
CA ARG A 37 -3.26 -1.43 23.48
C ARG A 37 -2.37 -0.92 22.36
N VAL A 38 -1.98 -1.81 21.45
CA VAL A 38 -1.18 -1.44 20.27
C VAL A 38 -2.07 -0.73 19.24
N LEU A 39 -3.31 -1.20 19.04
CA LEU A 39 -4.28 -0.52 18.17
C LEU A 39 -4.61 0.88 18.69
N GLU A 40 -4.77 1.04 20.00
CA GLU A 40 -5.01 2.34 20.65
C GLU A 40 -3.84 3.30 20.48
N ALA A 41 -2.60 2.80 20.54
CA ALA A 41 -1.40 3.61 20.41
C ALA A 41 -1.06 4.01 18.96
N LEU A 42 -1.22 3.09 18.01
CA LEU A 42 -0.78 3.29 16.62
C LEU A 42 -1.91 3.59 15.63
N GLY A 43 -3.14 3.25 15.99
CA GLY A 43 -4.30 3.29 15.10
C GLY A 43 -4.45 2.03 14.25
N GLU A 44 -5.70 1.62 14.03
CA GLU A 44 -6.02 0.44 13.24
C GLU A 44 -5.61 0.58 11.76
N SER A 45 -5.65 1.81 11.23
CA SER A 45 -5.34 2.10 9.82
C SER A 45 -3.92 1.68 9.42
N VAL A 46 -2.94 1.78 10.33
CA VAL A 46 -1.55 1.36 10.07
C VAL A 46 -1.50 -0.13 9.72
N PHE A 47 -2.22 -0.96 10.46
CA PHE A 47 -2.28 -2.41 10.23
C PHE A 47 -3.09 -2.77 8.98
N ARG A 48 -4.04 -1.93 8.58
CA ARG A 48 -4.78 -2.12 7.31
C ARG A 48 -3.92 -1.81 6.09
N CYS A 49 -2.89 -0.99 6.26
CA CYS A 49 -1.90 -0.67 5.22
C CYS A 49 -0.68 -1.61 5.22
N ASP A 50 -0.43 -2.34 6.31
CA ASP A 50 0.63 -3.36 6.36
C ASP A 50 0.19 -4.64 5.62
N ILE A 51 0.45 -4.65 4.32
CA ILE A 51 0.14 -5.74 3.40
C ILE A 51 1.39 -6.14 2.62
N LEU A 52 1.37 -7.34 2.05
CA LEU A 52 2.46 -7.78 1.18
C LEU A 52 2.49 -6.96 -0.11
N ALA A 53 3.70 -6.64 -0.59
CA ALA A 53 3.87 -6.00 -1.89
C ALA A 53 3.29 -6.88 -3.01
N THR A 54 3.58 -8.18 -2.97
CA THR A 54 3.01 -9.18 -3.87
C THR A 54 1.77 -9.83 -3.24
N SER A 55 0.70 -9.98 -4.02
CA SER A 55 -0.63 -10.47 -3.58
C SER A 55 -1.38 -9.56 -2.58
N GLY A 56 -0.92 -8.32 -2.41
CA GLY A 56 -1.54 -7.31 -1.58
C GLY A 56 -1.60 -5.97 -2.31
N LEU A 57 -0.47 -5.26 -2.32
CA LEU A 57 -0.33 -3.99 -3.06
C LEU A 57 -0.44 -4.20 -4.58
N ASP A 58 0.17 -5.28 -5.07
CA ASP A 58 0.09 -5.74 -6.46
C ASP A 58 -0.28 -7.23 -6.51
N ASP A 59 -0.47 -7.77 -7.71
CA ASP A 59 -0.66 -9.19 -7.93
C ASP A 59 0.67 -9.98 -7.84
N ARG A 60 0.58 -11.31 -8.03
CA ARG A 60 1.74 -12.20 -7.92
C ARG A 60 2.79 -11.95 -9.00
N THR A 61 2.39 -11.41 -10.14
CA THR A 61 3.23 -11.13 -11.32
C THR A 61 3.64 -9.66 -11.43
N SER A 62 3.23 -8.81 -10.48
CA SER A 62 3.44 -7.36 -10.51
C SER A 62 2.82 -6.72 -11.76
N SER A 63 1.62 -7.18 -12.16
CA SER A 63 0.99 -6.74 -13.40
C SER A 63 0.32 -5.37 -13.30
N HIS A 64 0.00 -4.89 -12.09
CA HIS A 64 -0.64 -3.59 -11.91
C HIS A 64 0.36 -2.43 -11.98
N GLY A 65 1.63 -2.66 -11.62
CA GLY A 65 2.71 -1.70 -11.82
C GLY A 65 2.65 -0.47 -10.90
N ALA A 66 1.92 -0.56 -9.78
CA ALA A 66 1.66 0.59 -8.91
C ALA A 66 2.95 1.17 -8.29
N LEU A 67 3.94 0.31 -8.03
CA LEU A 67 5.23 0.74 -7.50
C LEU A 67 6.06 1.44 -8.58
N GLU A 68 6.10 0.88 -9.78
CA GLU A 68 6.81 1.42 -10.95
C GLU A 68 6.26 2.79 -11.34
N GLU A 69 4.93 2.95 -11.35
CA GLU A 69 4.29 4.23 -11.63
C GLU A 69 4.62 5.28 -10.56
N ALA A 70 4.52 4.91 -9.28
CA ALA A 70 4.88 5.81 -8.18
C ALA A 70 6.37 6.23 -8.24
N GLN A 71 7.27 5.31 -8.61
CA GLN A 71 8.69 5.60 -8.80
C GLN A 71 8.93 6.55 -9.99
N ALA A 72 8.22 6.36 -11.10
CA ALA A 72 8.30 7.25 -12.25
C ALA A 72 7.84 8.67 -11.91
N LEU A 73 6.70 8.81 -11.22
CA LEU A 73 6.19 10.10 -10.74
C LEU A 73 7.18 10.78 -9.80
N MET A 74 7.77 10.03 -8.86
CA MET A 74 8.77 10.57 -7.93
C MET A 74 10.04 11.03 -8.66
N ALA A 75 10.57 10.22 -9.58
CA ALA A 75 11.76 10.55 -10.35
C ALA A 75 11.56 11.81 -11.21
N ASP A 76 10.38 11.96 -11.82
CA ASP A 76 10.00 13.15 -12.59
C ASP A 76 9.85 14.38 -11.68
N ALA A 77 9.32 14.21 -10.47
CA ALA A 77 9.12 15.31 -9.50
C ALA A 77 10.43 15.81 -8.85
N VAL A 78 11.43 14.94 -8.65
CA VAL A 78 12.68 15.30 -7.93
C VAL A 78 13.95 15.28 -8.79
N GLY A 79 13.85 14.86 -10.05
CA GLY A 79 14.97 14.86 -10.98
C GLY A 79 15.61 16.25 -11.12
N PRO A 80 16.89 16.33 -11.55
CA PRO A 80 17.53 17.62 -11.76
C PRO A 80 16.69 18.41 -12.76
N SER A 81 16.19 19.57 -12.32
CA SER A 81 15.59 20.54 -13.22
C SER A 81 16.67 20.97 -14.20
N THR A 82 16.70 20.42 -15.41
CA THR A 82 17.43 21.05 -16.51
C THR A 82 16.66 22.33 -16.86
N ARG A 83 16.93 23.39 -16.10
CA ARG A 83 16.62 24.79 -16.40
C ARG A 83 17.90 25.60 -16.30
#